data_AF-A0A2E2EK10-F1
#
_entry.id   AF-A0A2E2EK10-F1
#
_cell.length_a   1.000
_cell.length_b   1.000
_cell.length_c   1.000
_cell.angle_alpha   90.00
_cell.angle_beta   90.00
_cell.angle_gamma   90.00
#
_symmetry.space_group_name_H-M   'P 1'
#
loop_
_entity.id
_entity.type
_entity.pdbx_description
1 polymer ?
#
loop_
_entity_poly.entity_id
_entity_poly.type
_entity_poly.pdbx_seq_one_letter_code
_entity_poly.pdbx_strand_id
1 'polypeptide(L)'
;YLIQNKIEDANALLNELLKEHPMYTSFIFVSLDDTKNVKEKDNYLERLQKLKSHFLEINDDDLKDSPSVVLSQIRLLKSEGRSREAFELLNDWLKEFDNNSDVLKIEFIKLLIETGNHEKALEETQILLSNLHSSLTRHFCSQCGFNSDEIFWRCPQCHKWETIQFRWKV
;
A
#
# COMPACT_ATOMS: atom_id res chain seq x y z
N TYR A 1 -8.14 -21.55 11.64
CA TYR A 1 -9.03 -21.14 12.75
C TYR A 1 -10.44 -20.72 12.31
N LEU A 2 -10.60 -19.90 11.26
CA LEU A 2 -11.92 -19.47 10.77
C LEU A 2 -12.89 -20.61 10.41
N ILE A 3 -12.41 -21.68 9.74
CA ILE A 3 -13.25 -22.86 9.42
C ILE A 3 -13.70 -23.58 10.70
N GLN A 4 -12.84 -23.64 11.72
CA GLN A 4 -13.07 -24.36 12.98
C GLN A 4 -13.87 -23.54 14.02
N ASN A 5 -14.39 -22.35 13.65
CA ASN A 5 -15.09 -21.43 14.56
C ASN A 5 -14.24 -20.88 15.72
N LYS A 6 -12.92 -20.86 15.57
CA LYS A 6 -12.00 -20.35 16.60
C LYS A 6 -11.62 -18.90 16.28
N ILE A 7 -12.51 -17.95 16.56
CA ILE A 7 -12.29 -16.54 16.17
C ILE A 7 -11.23 -15.87 17.05
N GLU A 8 -11.23 -16.15 18.35
CA GLU A 8 -10.23 -15.60 19.30
C GLU A 8 -8.81 -16.00 18.90
N ASP A 9 -8.59 -17.29 18.62
CA ASP A 9 -7.29 -17.80 18.13
C ASP A 9 -6.90 -17.18 16.77
N ALA A 10 -7.89 -16.89 15.90
CA ALA A 10 -7.63 -16.23 14.63
C ALA A 10 -7.19 -14.78 14.81
N ASN A 11 -7.81 -14.05 15.73
CA ASN A 11 -7.45 -12.67 16.08
C ASN A 11 -6.06 -12.62 16.71
N ALA A 12 -5.77 -13.51 17.66
CA ALA A 12 -4.45 -13.61 18.29
C ALA A 12 -3.35 -13.88 17.26
N LEU A 13 -3.57 -14.86 16.37
CA LEU A 13 -2.62 -15.17 15.31
C LEU A 13 -2.45 -14.02 14.31
N LEU A 14 -3.54 -13.31 13.96
CA LEU A 14 -3.45 -12.15 13.09
C LEU A 14 -2.57 -11.08 13.73
N ASN A 15 -2.80 -10.74 15.00
CA ASN A 15 -2.01 -9.74 15.72
C ASN A 15 -0.52 -10.12 15.78
N GLU A 16 -0.21 -11.38 16.02
CA GLU A 16 1.17 -11.88 16.00
C GLU A 16 1.81 -11.71 14.61
N LEU A 17 1.10 -12.10 13.54
CA LEU A 17 1.59 -11.95 12.17
C LEU A 17 1.79 -10.49 11.75
N LEU A 18 0.93 -9.58 12.20
CA LEU A 18 1.06 -8.16 11.91
C LEU A 18 2.31 -7.56 12.56
N LYS A 19 2.64 -8.00 13.78
CA LYS A 19 3.83 -7.55 14.52
C LYS A 19 5.12 -8.10 13.93
N GLU A 20 5.16 -9.40 13.64
CA GLU A 20 6.36 -10.05 13.11
C GLU A 20 6.60 -9.71 11.63
N HIS A 21 5.53 -9.64 10.82
CA HIS A 21 5.64 -9.52 9.36
C HIS A 21 4.63 -8.55 8.73
N PRO A 22 4.69 -7.24 9.04
CA PRO A 22 3.72 -6.25 8.59
C PRO A 22 3.62 -6.10 7.06
N MET A 23 4.69 -6.43 6.30
CA MET A 23 4.69 -6.35 4.83
C MET A 23 3.71 -7.33 4.17
N TYR A 24 3.36 -8.44 4.83
CA TYR A 24 2.44 -9.44 4.26
C TYR A 24 0.96 -9.17 4.58
N THR A 25 0.65 -8.09 5.29
CA THR A 25 -0.73 -7.77 5.73
C THR A 25 -1.73 -7.81 4.57
N SER A 26 -1.41 -7.15 3.44
CA SER A 26 -2.31 -7.17 2.27
C SER A 26 -2.46 -8.57 1.67
N PHE A 27 -1.42 -9.41 1.75
CA PHE A 27 -1.47 -10.77 1.20
C PHE A 27 -2.34 -11.69 2.07
N ILE A 28 -2.34 -11.49 3.40
CA ILE A 28 -3.20 -12.26 4.32
C ILE A 28 -4.66 -12.13 3.89
N PHE A 29 -5.17 -10.91 3.71
CA PHE A 29 -6.58 -10.72 3.32
C PHE A 29 -6.89 -11.19 1.90
N VAL A 30 -5.98 -10.98 0.94
CA VAL A 30 -6.13 -11.53 -0.41
C VAL A 30 -6.23 -13.06 -0.39
N SER A 31 -5.41 -13.72 0.45
CA SER A 31 -5.45 -15.17 0.61
C SER A 31 -6.70 -15.64 1.33
N LEU A 32 -7.20 -14.90 2.32
CA LEU A 32 -8.41 -15.24 3.06
C LEU A 32 -9.69 -15.05 2.24
N ASP A 33 -9.67 -14.12 1.28
CA ASP A 33 -10.76 -13.89 0.31
C ASP A 33 -10.82 -14.98 -0.79
N ASP A 34 -9.76 -15.79 -1.00
CA ASP A 34 -9.83 -16.93 -1.92
C ASP A 34 -10.62 -18.11 -1.31
N THR A 35 -11.92 -18.13 -1.60
CA THR A 35 -12.88 -19.11 -1.06
C THR A 35 -13.01 -20.40 -1.89
N LYS A 36 -12.12 -20.65 -2.87
CA LYS A 36 -12.24 -21.82 -3.78
C LYS A 36 -12.35 -23.17 -3.06
N ASN A 37 -11.69 -23.31 -1.91
CA ASN A 37 -11.60 -24.58 -1.18
C ASN A 37 -12.56 -24.68 0.03
N VAL A 38 -13.44 -23.69 0.23
CA VAL A 38 -14.31 -23.63 1.41
C VAL A 38 -15.69 -24.26 1.12
N LYS A 39 -16.03 -25.33 1.87
CA LYS A 39 -17.31 -26.05 1.71
C LYS A 39 -18.52 -25.29 2.27
N GLU A 40 -18.36 -24.62 3.43
CA GLU A 40 -19.39 -23.79 4.07
C GLU A 40 -19.07 -22.31 3.90
N LYS A 41 -19.45 -21.75 2.74
CA LYS A 41 -19.04 -20.38 2.37
C LYS A 41 -19.67 -19.31 3.26
N ASP A 42 -20.95 -19.40 3.58
CA ASP A 42 -21.67 -18.34 4.30
C ASP A 42 -21.13 -18.17 5.73
N ASN A 43 -20.97 -19.27 6.47
CA ASN A 43 -20.40 -19.28 7.82
C ASN A 43 -18.94 -18.76 7.83
N TYR A 44 -18.16 -19.08 6.80
CA TYR A 44 -16.79 -18.61 6.68
C TYR A 44 -16.73 -17.12 6.40
N LEU A 45 -17.57 -16.60 5.48
CA LEU A 45 -17.62 -15.18 5.14
C LEU A 45 -18.04 -14.32 6.32
N GLU A 46 -19.02 -14.75 7.12
CA GLU A 46 -19.41 -14.03 8.33
C GLU A 46 -18.24 -13.93 9.34
N ARG A 47 -17.50 -15.02 9.51
CA ARG A 47 -16.32 -15.07 10.39
C ARG A 47 -15.16 -14.24 9.85
N LEU A 48 -14.95 -14.26 8.54
CA LEU A 48 -13.96 -13.42 7.88
C LEU A 48 -14.32 -11.94 8.06
N GLN A 49 -15.60 -11.59 7.99
CA GLN A 49 -16.05 -10.22 8.23
C GLN A 49 -15.78 -9.79 9.67
N LYS A 50 -16.00 -10.66 10.66
CA LYS A 50 -15.63 -10.39 12.07
C LYS A 50 -14.13 -10.16 12.24
N LEU A 51 -13.29 -10.95 11.56
CA LEU A 51 -11.83 -10.77 11.56
C LEU A 51 -11.42 -9.44 10.91
N LYS A 52 -12.07 -9.08 9.80
CA LYS A 52 -11.87 -7.79 9.10
C LYS A 52 -12.24 -6.61 10.00
N SER A 53 -13.38 -6.66 10.68
CA SER A 53 -13.77 -5.64 11.67
C SER A 53 -12.75 -5.54 12.81
N HIS A 54 -12.30 -6.67 13.36
CA HIS A 54 -11.26 -6.65 14.40
C HIS A 54 -9.99 -5.96 13.91
N PHE A 55 -9.53 -6.25 12.69
CA PHE A 55 -8.35 -5.62 12.10
C PHE A 55 -8.45 -4.09 11.96
N LEU A 56 -9.66 -3.58 11.67
CA LEU A 56 -9.91 -2.14 11.59
C LEU A 56 -9.94 -1.47 12.97
N GLU A 57 -10.27 -2.22 14.02
CA GLU A 57 -10.32 -1.73 15.40
C GLU A 57 -8.97 -1.83 16.14
N ILE A 58 -7.95 -2.46 15.54
CA ILE A 58 -6.62 -2.54 16.12
C ILE A 58 -6.03 -1.14 16.23
N ASN A 59 -5.83 -0.72 17.49
CA ASN A 59 -5.28 0.58 17.87
C ASN A 59 -3.94 0.38 18.61
N ASP A 60 -3.03 -0.39 18.01
CA ASP A 60 -1.68 -0.66 18.53
C ASP A 60 -0.70 0.32 17.90
N ASP A 61 0.02 1.09 18.71
CA ASP A 61 0.88 2.18 18.25
C ASP A 61 2.03 1.65 17.37
N ASP A 62 2.58 0.46 17.66
CA ASP A 62 3.66 -0.13 16.84
C ASP A 62 3.16 -0.51 15.43
N LEU A 63 1.87 -0.82 15.28
CA LEU A 63 1.27 -1.23 14.01
C LEU A 63 0.83 -0.04 13.15
N LYS A 64 0.51 1.10 13.77
CA LYS A 64 0.11 2.33 13.07
C LYS A 64 1.24 2.93 12.26
N ASP A 65 2.47 2.83 12.75
CA ASP A 65 3.65 3.35 12.06
C ASP A 65 3.91 2.64 10.73
N SER A 66 3.37 1.42 10.55
CA SER A 66 3.63 0.60 9.38
C SER A 66 2.78 1.00 8.17
N PRO A 67 3.39 1.49 7.06
CA PRO A 67 2.65 1.86 5.85
C PRO A 67 1.87 0.69 5.26
N SER A 68 2.37 -0.53 5.39
CA SER A 68 1.75 -1.74 4.81
C SER A 68 0.45 -2.11 5.54
N VAL A 69 0.41 -1.92 6.86
CA VAL A 69 -0.77 -2.19 7.69
C VAL A 69 -1.85 -1.17 7.37
N VAL A 70 -1.50 0.12 7.39
CA VAL A 70 -2.43 1.23 7.11
C VAL A 70 -2.99 1.16 5.69
N LEU A 71 -2.15 0.89 4.67
CA LEU A 71 -2.62 0.66 3.30
C LEU A 71 -3.60 -0.52 3.21
N SER A 72 -3.40 -1.57 4.01
CA SER A 72 -4.30 -2.71 4.03
C SER A 72 -5.64 -2.38 4.70
N GLN A 73 -5.64 -1.58 5.77
CA GLN A 73 -6.86 -1.05 6.41
C GLN A 73 -7.64 -0.17 5.43
N ILE A 74 -6.96 0.73 4.71
CA ILE A 74 -7.56 1.59 3.68
C ILE A 74 -8.22 0.75 2.59
N ARG A 75 -7.52 -0.26 2.05
CA ARG A 75 -8.08 -1.17 1.03
C ARG A 75 -9.33 -1.88 1.51
N LEU A 76 -9.30 -2.33 2.77
CA LEU A 76 -10.43 -3.00 3.39
C LEU A 76 -11.64 -2.07 3.52
N LEU A 77 -11.45 -0.85 4.06
CA LEU A 77 -12.50 0.18 4.17
C LEU A 77 -13.10 0.53 2.80
N LYS A 78 -12.25 0.69 1.78
CA LYS A 78 -12.71 0.93 0.40
C LYS A 78 -13.54 -0.22 -0.15
N SER A 79 -13.15 -1.47 0.13
CA SER A 79 -13.92 -2.64 -0.31
C SER A 79 -15.31 -2.74 0.35
N GLU A 80 -15.46 -2.14 1.54
CA GLU A 80 -16.73 -2.03 2.27
C GLU A 80 -17.56 -0.78 1.86
N GLY A 81 -17.07 0.03 0.92
CA GLY A 81 -17.71 1.30 0.53
C GLY A 81 -17.55 2.44 1.55
N ARG A 82 -16.68 2.28 2.55
CA ARG A 82 -16.42 3.25 3.62
C ARG A 82 -15.29 4.21 3.23
N SER A 83 -15.36 4.79 2.03
CA SER A 83 -14.30 5.67 1.48
C SER A 83 -14.05 6.92 2.34
N ARG A 84 -15.05 7.42 3.08
CA ARG A 84 -14.87 8.55 3.99
C ARG A 84 -13.97 8.20 5.18
N GLU A 85 -14.21 7.05 5.81
CA GLU A 85 -13.38 6.59 6.93
C GLU A 85 -11.97 6.23 6.44
N ALA A 86 -11.84 5.66 5.25
CA ALA A 86 -10.55 5.42 4.61
C ALA A 86 -9.76 6.72 4.39
N PHE A 87 -10.46 7.79 3.98
CA PHE A 87 -9.88 9.11 3.80
C PHE A 87 -9.41 9.72 5.13
N GLU A 88 -10.24 9.68 6.19
CA GLU A 88 -9.88 10.20 7.51
C GLU A 88 -8.65 9.48 8.07
N LEU A 89 -8.64 8.14 8.03
CA LEU A 89 -7.52 7.31 8.47
C LEU A 89 -6.22 7.67 7.74
N LEU A 90 -6.26 7.77 6.40
CA LEU A 90 -5.06 8.13 5.64
C LEU A 90 -4.63 9.58 5.89
N ASN A 91 -5.58 10.51 5.99
CA ASN A 91 -5.29 11.92 6.22
C ASN A 91 -4.62 12.16 7.58
N ASP A 92 -5.05 11.44 8.62
CA ASP A 92 -4.44 11.56 9.94
C ASP A 92 -3.08 10.88 9.98
N TRP A 93 -2.94 9.72 9.34
CA TRP A 93 -1.64 9.06 9.18
C TRP A 93 -0.62 9.95 8.44
N LEU A 94 -1.01 10.59 7.34
CA LEU A 94 -0.12 11.49 6.58
C LEU A 94 0.30 12.74 7.36
N LYS A 95 -0.48 13.19 8.36
CA LYS A 95 -0.09 14.31 9.24
C LYS A 95 0.90 13.88 10.32
N GLU A 96 0.77 12.65 10.81
CA GLU A 96 1.63 12.09 11.85
C GLU A 96 2.99 11.66 11.29
N PHE A 97 3.02 11.14 10.06
CA PHE A 97 4.24 10.63 9.42
C PHE A 97 4.60 11.47 8.18
N ASP A 98 5.78 12.10 8.19
CA ASP A 98 6.28 12.95 7.08
C ASP A 98 6.96 12.14 5.96
N ASN A 99 7.26 10.85 6.20
CA ASN A 99 7.97 9.98 5.26
C ASN A 99 7.01 9.25 4.29
N ASN A 100 6.28 10.06 3.52
CA ASN A 100 5.16 9.58 2.72
C ASN A 100 5.63 9.05 1.35
N SER A 101 5.59 7.73 1.20
CA SER A 101 5.83 7.08 -0.10
C SER A 101 4.87 7.60 -1.19
N ASP A 102 5.33 7.64 -2.43
CA ASP A 102 4.49 8.04 -3.57
C ASP A 102 3.21 7.20 -3.67
N VAL A 103 3.27 5.93 -3.25
CA VAL A 103 2.11 5.02 -3.22
C VAL A 103 1.00 5.55 -2.30
N LEU A 104 1.36 6.05 -1.12
CA LEU A 104 0.40 6.61 -0.15
C LEU A 104 -0.20 7.93 -0.67
N LYS A 105 0.62 8.79 -1.28
CA LYS A 105 0.15 10.04 -1.91
C LYS A 105 -0.83 9.77 -3.05
N ILE A 106 -0.53 8.78 -3.89
CA ILE A 106 -1.43 8.35 -4.97
C ILE A 106 -2.76 7.86 -4.40
N GLU A 107 -2.74 7.06 -3.32
CA GLU A 107 -3.97 6.55 -2.72
C GLU A 107 -4.78 7.68 -2.04
N PHE A 108 -4.11 8.66 -1.44
CA PHE A 108 -4.73 9.86 -0.89
C PHE A 108 -5.46 10.68 -1.96
N ILE A 109 -4.81 10.92 -3.10
CA ILE A 109 -5.42 11.61 -4.23
C ILE A 109 -6.68 10.87 -4.73
N LYS A 110 -6.63 9.53 -4.85
CA LYS A 110 -7.82 8.76 -5.23
C LYS A 110 -8.96 8.92 -4.23
N LEU A 111 -8.67 8.89 -2.93
CA LEU A 111 -9.68 9.07 -1.89
C LEU A 111 -10.26 10.49 -1.90
N LEU A 112 -9.45 11.52 -2.18
CA LEU A 112 -9.95 12.89 -2.37
C LEU A 112 -10.94 12.98 -3.54
N ILE A 113 -10.66 12.30 -4.65
CA ILE A 113 -11.57 12.24 -5.80
C ILE A 113 -12.85 11.49 -5.44
N GLU A 114 -12.75 10.31 -4.82
CA GLU A 114 -13.91 9.50 -4.41
C GLU A 114 -14.81 10.23 -3.40
N THR A 115 -14.24 11.06 -2.52
CA THR A 115 -14.98 11.85 -1.52
C THR A 115 -15.48 13.19 -2.05
N GLY A 116 -15.19 13.53 -3.31
CA GLY A 116 -15.66 14.75 -3.98
C GLY A 116 -14.81 15.99 -3.73
N ASN A 117 -13.66 15.87 -3.07
CA ASN A 117 -12.74 16.97 -2.77
C ASN A 117 -11.76 17.22 -3.94
N HIS A 118 -12.32 17.61 -5.08
CA HIS A 118 -11.60 17.71 -6.36
C HIS A 118 -10.52 18.81 -6.39
N GLU A 119 -10.75 19.92 -5.69
CA GLU A 119 -9.79 21.04 -5.63
C GLU A 119 -8.51 20.60 -4.91
N LYS A 120 -8.65 20.02 -3.73
CA LYS A 120 -7.51 19.46 -2.99
C LYS A 120 -6.85 18.30 -3.75
N ALA A 121 -7.63 17.45 -4.43
CA ALA A 121 -7.07 16.39 -5.27
C ALA A 121 -6.17 16.96 -6.39
N LEU A 122 -6.57 18.08 -7.00
CA LEU A 122 -5.80 18.76 -8.03
C LEU A 122 -4.49 19.34 -7.46
N GLU A 123 -4.55 20.02 -6.31
CA GLU A 123 -3.37 20.56 -5.63
C GLU A 123 -2.36 19.45 -5.30
N GLU A 124 -2.80 18.39 -4.64
CA GLU A 124 -1.95 17.24 -4.28
C GLU A 124 -1.38 16.54 -5.52
N THR A 125 -2.15 16.47 -6.60
CA THR A 125 -1.66 15.92 -7.88
C THR A 125 -0.55 16.79 -8.48
N GLN A 126 -0.69 18.11 -8.45
CA GLN A 126 0.36 19.03 -8.92
C GLN A 126 1.64 18.89 -8.09
N ILE A 127 1.52 18.77 -6.76
CA ILE A 127 2.65 18.53 -5.85
C ILE A 127 3.30 17.17 -6.18
N LEU A 128 2.53 16.10 -6.35
CA LEU A 128 3.07 14.79 -6.69
C LEU A 128 3.82 14.82 -8.03
N LEU A 129 3.22 15.42 -9.06
CA LEU A 129 3.82 15.51 -10.39
C LEU A 129 5.11 16.33 -10.36
N SER A 130 5.12 17.50 -9.70
CA SER A 130 6.35 18.32 -9.60
C SER A 130 7.51 17.57 -8.94
N ASN A 131 7.23 16.73 -7.94
CA ASN A 131 8.24 15.92 -7.27
C ASN A 131 8.66 14.70 -8.11
N LEU A 132 7.79 14.14 -8.95
CA LEU A 132 8.11 13.00 -9.81
C LEU A 132 9.26 13.30 -10.79
N HIS A 133 9.39 14.55 -11.25
CA HIS A 133 10.49 14.95 -12.13
C HIS A 133 11.85 15.00 -11.41
N SER A 134 11.86 15.13 -10.08
CA SER A 134 13.10 15.21 -9.29
C SER A 134 13.80 13.86 -9.13
N SER A 135 13.05 12.75 -9.09
CA SER A 135 13.57 11.40 -8.78
C SER A 135 14.03 10.59 -10.00
N LEU A 136 13.71 11.05 -11.23
CA LEU A 136 14.13 10.37 -12.45
C LEU A 136 15.57 10.75 -12.79
N THR A 137 16.49 9.79 -12.65
CA THR A 137 17.85 9.91 -13.15
C THR A 137 17.85 10.11 -14.66
N ARG A 138 18.68 11.02 -15.16
CA ARG A 138 18.74 11.36 -16.59
C ARG A 138 19.13 10.19 -17.49
N HIS A 139 19.85 9.21 -16.96
CA HIS A 139 20.40 8.09 -17.71
C HIS A 139 19.99 6.76 -17.07
N PHE A 140 19.79 5.75 -17.90
CA PHE A 140 19.62 4.37 -17.44
C PHE A 140 20.27 3.35 -18.37
N CYS A 141 20.54 2.16 -17.86
CA CYS A 141 21.12 1.06 -18.63
C CYS A 141 20.01 0.20 -19.24
N SER A 142 19.97 0.09 -20.57
CA SER A 142 18.97 -0.71 -21.31
C SER A 142 19.01 -2.21 -21.00
N GLN A 143 20.13 -2.70 -20.45
CA GLN A 143 20.36 -4.13 -20.20
C GLN A 143 20.00 -4.61 -18.79
N CYS A 144 20.08 -3.75 -17.78
CA CYS A 144 19.91 -4.15 -16.38
C CYS A 144 19.10 -3.14 -15.53
N GLY A 145 18.73 -2.00 -16.09
CA GLY A 145 17.92 -0.99 -15.40
C GLY A 145 18.68 -0.09 -14.42
N PHE A 146 20.02 -0.16 -14.35
CA PHE A 146 20.84 0.76 -13.55
C PHE A 146 20.52 2.22 -13.91
N ASN A 147 20.38 3.09 -12.91
CA ASN A 147 19.96 4.49 -13.03
C ASN A 147 21.11 5.41 -12.58
N SER A 148 21.40 6.48 -13.34
CA SER A 148 22.46 7.44 -12.99
C SER A 148 22.18 8.85 -13.52
N ASP A 149 22.55 9.87 -12.73
CA ASP A 149 22.52 11.26 -13.17
C ASP A 149 23.73 11.65 -14.02
N GLU A 150 24.80 10.85 -13.96
CA GLU A 150 26.01 11.04 -14.76
C GLU A 150 25.98 10.13 -16.00
N ILE A 151 26.70 10.56 -17.05
CA ILE A 151 26.89 9.75 -18.25
C ILE A 151 27.87 8.61 -17.93
N PHE A 152 27.50 7.38 -18.26
CA PHE A 152 28.36 6.21 -18.15
C PHE A 152 28.50 5.52 -19.51
N TRP A 153 29.73 5.20 -19.90
CA TRP A 153 30.02 4.43 -21.12
C TRP A 153 30.01 2.93 -20.87
N ARG A 154 30.44 2.52 -19.67
CA ARG A 154 30.37 1.15 -19.17
C ARG A 154 29.46 1.14 -17.94
N CYS A 155 28.42 0.30 -17.95
CA CYS A 155 27.49 0.21 -16.83
C CYS A 155 28.21 -0.28 -15.54
N PRO A 156 28.11 0.44 -14.40
CA PRO A 156 28.70 0.01 -13.13
C PRO A 156 28.15 -1.31 -12.59
N GLN A 157 26.90 -1.66 -12.92
CA GLN A 157 26.22 -2.83 -12.39
C GLN A 157 26.38 -4.09 -13.26
N CYS A 158 26.20 -3.98 -14.58
CA CYS A 158 26.29 -5.13 -15.49
C CYS A 158 27.56 -5.14 -16.35
N HIS A 159 28.41 -4.12 -16.25
CA HIS A 159 29.71 -4.01 -16.90
C HIS A 159 29.73 -4.05 -18.43
N LYS A 160 28.55 -4.01 -19.07
CA LYS A 160 28.39 -3.89 -20.52
C LYS A 160 28.69 -2.47 -21.00
N TRP A 161 29.18 -2.36 -22.22
CA TRP A 161 29.51 -1.09 -22.88
C TRP A 161 28.33 -0.59 -23.71
N GLU A 162 28.24 0.74 -23.86
CA GLU A 162 27.29 1.40 -24.78
C GLU A 162 25.82 1.10 -24.50
N THR A 163 25.48 0.73 -23.26
CA THR A 163 24.12 0.40 -22.84
C THR A 163 23.35 1.61 -22.29
N ILE A 164 23.96 2.79 -22.26
CA ILE A 164 23.33 4.01 -21.75
C ILE A 164 22.18 4.46 -22.66
N GLN A 165 21.08 4.84 -22.03
CA GLN A 165 19.91 5.43 -22.66
C GLN A 165 19.50 6.67 -21.87
N PHE A 166 19.00 7.68 -22.57
CA PHE A 166 18.57 8.94 -21.98
C PHE A 166 17.07 8.90 -21.69
N ARG A 167 16.67 9.40 -20.52
CA ARG A 167 15.27 9.71 -20.23
C ARG A 167 15.04 11.19 -20.49
N TRP A 168 14.20 11.49 -21.47
CA TRP A 168 13.76 12.86 -21.72
C TRP A 168 12.85 13.28 -20.59
N LYS A 169 13.29 14.27 -19.79
CA LYS A 169 12.39 14.99 -18.87
C LYS A 169 11.60 15.97 -19.72
N VAL A 170 10.29 15.77 -19.82
CA VAL A 170 9.35 16.80 -20.30
C VAL A 170 9.16 17.82 -19.19
#